data_AF-A0A4Q0XJX5-F1
#
_entry.id   AF-A0A4Q0XJX5-F1
#
_cell.length_a   1.000
_cell.length_b   1.000
_cell.length_c   1.000
_cell.angle_alpha   90.00
_cell.angle_beta   90.00
_cell.angle_gamma   90.00
#
_symmetry.space_group_name_H-M   'P 1'
#
loop_
_entity.id
_entity.type
_entity.pdbx_description
1 polymer ?
#
loop_
_entity_poly.entity_id
_entity_poly.type
_entity_poly.pdbx_seq_one_letter_code
_entity_poly.pdbx_strand_id
1 'polypeptide(L)'
;MRNRPNIFRLILVFCLCTFAMNAQSKKQQELEAKRQSILKEIQQINNLLFTTRKEEKSIITTVEDLNYKVNVRQNLIKVTNDQANLLTREINTNQKQITSLRDQLKYLKEDYAAMVVKSYKSKSEQSRVMFLLSSENFKQAYKRLQYIRQYTDYQKEQGEEIRRKTEKLQELNTTLVRQKKDKDKLVEENRLAKQRLEADVKEHEKLMASVRKNMSTYASQIKTKQQEADRIDREIEKLIREAIAASNKKAGKSETTSKGFALTPEAKALEARFETNKGKLPWPVRTGVIKVRYGKQRSSIDNTVEINSSGIRIATDKNAKVRAVFNGDVLAVQGTKTGNPWVLIQHGNYITVYKNLSKVYVVKGDKVTTNQDIGEVFTDPSNGECLLWFHIYKDSKFQDPSAWIVR
;
A
#
# COMPACT_ATOMS: atom_id res chain seq x y z
N MET A 1 46.60 -11.92 -36.92
CA MET A 1 45.17 -12.14 -36.59
C MET A 1 45.09 -13.14 -35.43
N ARG A 2 44.68 -12.71 -34.23
CA ARG A 2 44.25 -13.66 -33.18
C ARG A 2 43.24 -12.96 -32.26
N ASN A 3 42.03 -13.51 -32.28
CA ASN A 3 40.77 -12.99 -31.76
C ASN A 3 40.81 -12.64 -30.27
N ARG A 4 40.53 -11.36 -29.94
CA ARG A 4 40.02 -10.94 -28.62
C ARG A 4 38.53 -10.60 -28.74
N PRO A 5 37.63 -11.50 -28.34
CA PRO A 5 36.29 -11.07 -27.95
C PRO A 5 35.83 -11.87 -26.73
N ASN A 6 35.78 -11.26 -25.53
CA ASN A 6 35.00 -11.79 -24.39
C ASN A 6 34.85 -10.80 -23.22
N ILE A 7 35.63 -9.70 -23.17
CA ILE A 7 35.54 -8.73 -22.07
C ILE A 7 34.26 -7.88 -22.15
N PHE A 8 33.80 -7.53 -23.36
CA PHE A 8 32.61 -6.69 -23.55
C PHE A 8 31.28 -7.42 -23.24
N ARG A 9 31.23 -8.74 -23.43
CA ARG A 9 30.06 -9.57 -23.05
C ARG A 9 29.96 -9.75 -21.53
N LEU A 10 31.09 -9.78 -20.82
CA LEU A 10 31.11 -9.88 -19.35
C LEU A 10 30.61 -8.58 -18.67
N ILE A 11 30.91 -7.42 -19.26
CA ILE A 11 30.45 -6.11 -18.77
C ILE A 11 28.93 -5.93 -19.00
N LEU A 12 28.39 -6.43 -20.11
CA LEU A 12 26.95 -6.35 -20.39
C LEU A 12 26.10 -7.25 -19.46
N VAL A 13 26.62 -8.42 -19.07
CA VAL A 13 25.96 -9.32 -18.10
C VAL A 13 26.07 -8.78 -16.68
N PHE A 14 27.18 -8.12 -16.32
CA PHE A 14 27.33 -7.47 -15.01
C PHE A 14 26.35 -6.28 -14.82
N CYS A 15 26.06 -5.54 -15.89
CA CYS A 15 25.15 -4.39 -15.84
C CYS A 15 23.66 -4.79 -15.71
N LEU A 16 23.27 -6.02 -16.07
CA LEU A 16 21.90 -6.54 -15.92
C LEU A 16 21.61 -7.13 -14.52
N CYS A 17 22.64 -7.55 -13.77
CA CYS A 17 22.46 -8.09 -12.42
C CYS A 17 22.28 -7.01 -11.33
N THR A 18 22.81 -5.80 -11.51
CA THR A 18 22.71 -4.72 -10.51
C THR A 18 21.33 -4.04 -10.47
N PHE A 19 20.55 -4.11 -11.56
CA PHE A 19 19.17 -3.61 -11.58
C PHE A 19 18.19 -4.52 -10.82
N ALA A 20 18.43 -5.83 -10.76
CA ALA A 20 17.55 -6.77 -10.07
C ALA A 20 17.59 -6.62 -8.54
N MET A 21 18.76 -6.34 -7.96
CA MET A 21 18.90 -6.21 -6.49
C MET A 21 18.16 -4.99 -5.92
N ASN A 22 18.11 -3.87 -6.67
CA ASN A 22 17.42 -2.66 -6.24
C ASN A 22 15.88 -2.75 -6.38
N ALA A 23 15.39 -3.52 -7.34
CA ALA A 23 13.94 -3.73 -7.53
C ALA A 23 13.34 -4.61 -6.42
N GLN A 24 14.12 -5.55 -5.90
CA GLN A 24 13.66 -6.55 -4.96
C GLN A 24 13.43 -6.00 -3.55
N SER A 25 14.33 -5.13 -3.05
CA SER A 25 14.15 -4.43 -1.77
C SER A 25 12.90 -3.53 -1.77
N LYS A 26 12.61 -2.87 -2.90
CA LYS A 26 11.40 -2.04 -3.05
C LYS A 26 10.12 -2.86 -2.92
N LYS A 27 10.08 -4.07 -3.50
CA LYS A 27 8.88 -4.93 -3.39
C LYS A 27 8.63 -5.40 -1.96
N GLN A 28 9.69 -5.72 -1.23
CA GLN A 28 9.60 -6.07 0.19
C GLN A 28 9.03 -4.91 1.03
N GLN A 29 9.51 -3.69 0.81
CA GLN A 29 9.02 -2.48 1.48
C GLN A 29 7.54 -2.19 1.16
N GLU A 30 7.14 -2.33 -0.11
CA GLU A 30 5.75 -2.14 -0.54
C GLU A 30 4.80 -3.13 0.16
N LEU A 31 5.19 -4.41 0.20
CA LEU A 31 4.39 -5.43 0.87
C LEU A 31 4.32 -5.19 2.38
N GLU A 32 5.39 -4.71 3.01
CA GLU A 32 5.41 -4.40 4.44
C GLU A 32 4.52 -3.19 4.76
N ALA A 33 4.60 -2.12 3.96
CA ALA A 33 3.71 -0.97 4.09
C ALA A 33 2.24 -1.38 3.95
N LYS A 34 1.93 -2.25 2.98
CA LYS A 34 0.59 -2.79 2.76
C LYS A 34 0.12 -3.67 3.92
N ARG A 35 0.99 -4.53 4.48
CA ARG A 35 0.67 -5.33 5.66
C ARG A 35 0.36 -4.43 6.85
N GLN A 36 1.17 -3.40 7.09
CA GLN A 36 0.95 -2.45 8.18
C GLN A 36 -0.35 -1.64 8.01
N SER A 37 -0.69 -1.22 6.79
CA SER A 37 -1.96 -0.54 6.54
C SER A 37 -3.15 -1.44 6.83
N ILE A 38 -3.10 -2.72 6.42
CA ILE A 38 -4.15 -3.70 6.70
C ILE A 38 -4.26 -3.99 8.21
N LEU A 39 -3.14 -4.05 8.94
CA LEU A 39 -3.16 -4.24 10.40
C LEU A 39 -3.80 -3.05 11.13
N LYS A 40 -3.49 -1.81 10.71
CA LYS A 40 -4.15 -0.59 11.21
C LYS A 40 -5.64 -0.61 10.92
N GLU A 41 -6.02 -1.03 9.72
CA GLU A 41 -7.42 -1.18 9.32
C GLU A 41 -8.13 -2.22 10.21
N ILE A 42 -7.52 -3.39 10.47
CA ILE A 42 -8.07 -4.40 11.40
C ILE A 42 -8.23 -3.83 12.82
N GLN A 43 -7.27 -3.04 13.30
CA GLN A 43 -7.35 -2.40 14.61
C GLN A 43 -8.52 -1.41 14.67
N GLN A 44 -8.69 -0.58 13.63
CA GLN A 44 -9.82 0.35 13.52
C GLN A 44 -11.15 -0.41 13.47
N ILE A 45 -11.25 -1.48 12.68
CA ILE A 45 -12.43 -2.35 12.64
C ILE A 45 -12.73 -2.89 14.04
N ASN A 46 -11.76 -3.47 14.74
CA ASN A 46 -12.00 -4.04 16.07
C ASN A 46 -12.46 -2.98 17.08
N ASN A 47 -11.90 -1.77 17.04
CA ASN A 47 -12.34 -0.67 17.89
C ASN A 47 -13.79 -0.28 17.59
N LEU A 48 -14.12 -0.06 16.31
CA LEU A 48 -15.47 0.28 15.86
C LEU A 48 -16.49 -0.83 16.20
N LEU A 49 -16.12 -2.09 16.04
CA LEU A 49 -16.97 -3.22 16.39
C LEU A 49 -17.20 -3.31 17.90
N PHE A 50 -16.19 -3.06 18.73
CA PHE A 50 -16.33 -3.09 20.18
C PHE A 50 -17.22 -1.94 20.70
N THR A 51 -17.07 -0.73 20.16
CA THR A 51 -17.90 0.42 20.55
C THR A 51 -19.38 0.19 20.23
N THR A 52 -19.67 -0.41 19.08
CA THR A 52 -21.06 -0.60 18.64
C THR A 52 -21.68 -1.92 19.17
N ARG A 53 -20.90 -2.87 19.69
CA ARG A 53 -21.44 -4.12 20.31
C ARG A 53 -22.22 -3.88 21.60
N LYS A 54 -22.04 -2.72 22.24
CA LYS A 54 -22.79 -2.32 23.44
C LYS A 54 -24.23 -1.89 23.15
N GLU A 55 -24.60 -1.75 21.87
CA GLU A 55 -25.92 -1.34 21.39
C GLU A 55 -26.58 -2.50 20.62
N GLU A 56 -27.92 -2.54 20.57
CA GLU A 56 -28.67 -3.58 19.83
C GLU A 56 -28.48 -3.42 18.31
N LYS A 57 -27.50 -4.13 17.74
CA LYS A 57 -27.28 -4.17 16.28
C LYS A 57 -28.29 -5.08 15.57
N SER A 58 -28.67 -4.68 14.36
CA SER A 58 -29.35 -5.59 13.43
C SER A 58 -28.45 -6.76 13.02
N ILE A 59 -29.06 -7.93 12.81
CA ILE A 59 -28.37 -9.15 12.34
C ILE A 59 -27.70 -8.90 10.98
N ILE A 60 -28.36 -8.14 10.09
CA ILE A 60 -27.82 -7.72 8.79
C ILE A 60 -26.49 -7.00 8.97
N THR A 61 -26.48 -5.93 9.77
CA THR A 61 -25.28 -5.11 9.99
C THR A 61 -24.15 -5.95 10.57
N THR A 62 -24.46 -6.84 11.51
CA THR A 62 -23.47 -7.75 12.11
C THR A 62 -22.84 -8.68 11.07
N VAL A 63 -23.65 -9.20 10.15
CA VAL A 63 -23.17 -10.04 9.03
C VAL A 63 -22.27 -9.26 8.09
N GLU A 64 -22.65 -8.04 7.69
CA GLU A 64 -21.84 -7.19 6.81
C GLU A 64 -20.48 -6.85 7.44
N ASP A 65 -20.50 -6.47 8.72
CA ASP A 65 -19.31 -6.17 9.50
C ASP A 65 -18.36 -7.38 9.58
N LEU A 66 -18.92 -8.57 9.79
CA LEU A 66 -18.15 -9.81 9.85
C LEU A 66 -17.62 -10.22 8.48
N ASN A 67 -18.40 -10.07 7.42
CA ASN A 67 -17.94 -10.28 6.04
C ASN A 67 -16.79 -9.32 5.68
N TYR A 68 -16.88 -8.05 6.08
CA TYR A 68 -15.80 -7.09 5.91
C TYR A 68 -14.53 -7.54 6.64
N LYS A 69 -14.65 -7.94 7.91
CA LYS A 69 -13.55 -8.47 8.73
C LYS A 69 -12.89 -9.71 8.10
N VAL A 70 -13.70 -10.64 7.58
CA VAL A 70 -13.25 -11.84 6.83
C VAL A 70 -12.43 -11.42 5.61
N ASN A 71 -12.94 -10.52 4.77
CA ASN A 71 -12.26 -10.06 3.55
C ASN A 71 -10.92 -9.36 3.85
N VAL A 72 -10.88 -8.48 4.86
CA VAL A 72 -9.65 -7.79 5.27
C VAL A 72 -8.61 -8.78 5.79
N ARG A 73 -9.04 -9.79 6.57
CA ARG A 73 -8.13 -10.83 7.08
C ARG A 73 -7.64 -11.79 5.99
N GLN A 74 -8.48 -12.14 5.01
CA GLN A 74 -8.03 -12.88 3.82
C GLN A 74 -6.97 -12.09 3.04
N ASN A 75 -7.15 -10.77 2.89
CA ASN A 75 -6.15 -9.90 2.26
C ASN A 75 -4.85 -9.84 3.08
N LEU A 76 -4.91 -9.78 4.42
CA LEU A 76 -3.74 -9.87 5.29
C LEU A 76 -2.95 -11.17 5.04
N ILE A 77 -3.66 -12.31 5.04
CA ILE A 77 -3.07 -13.63 4.79
C ILE A 77 -2.42 -13.68 3.40
N LYS A 78 -3.09 -13.16 2.38
CA LYS A 78 -2.56 -13.09 1.01
C LYS A 78 -1.26 -12.29 0.95
N VAL A 79 -1.24 -11.07 1.49
CA VAL A 79 -0.04 -10.22 1.51
C VAL A 79 1.09 -10.86 2.31
N THR A 80 0.78 -11.48 3.45
CA THR A 80 1.77 -12.18 4.29
C THR A 80 2.36 -13.40 3.57
N ASN A 81 1.54 -14.16 2.84
CA ASN A 81 2.01 -15.25 1.97
C ASN A 81 2.93 -14.73 0.86
N ASP A 82 2.57 -13.63 0.21
CA ASP A 82 3.38 -13.01 -0.84
C ASP A 82 4.77 -12.58 -0.29
N GLN A 83 4.81 -12.02 0.93
CA GLN A 83 6.05 -11.69 1.63
C GLN A 83 6.88 -12.94 1.96
N ALA A 84 6.27 -13.98 2.53
CA ALA A 84 6.96 -15.22 2.86
C ALA A 84 7.52 -15.93 1.60
N ASN A 85 6.79 -15.88 0.49
CA ASN A 85 7.23 -16.41 -0.80
C ASN A 85 8.38 -15.60 -1.41
N LEU A 86 8.38 -14.27 -1.24
CA LEU A 86 9.51 -13.43 -1.64
C LEU A 86 10.77 -13.77 -0.82
N LEU A 87 10.66 -13.81 0.51
CA LEU A 87 11.77 -14.19 1.39
C LEU A 87 12.28 -15.60 1.10
N THR A 88 11.41 -16.55 0.77
CA THR A 88 11.81 -17.90 0.39
C THR A 88 12.68 -17.90 -0.86
N ARG A 89 12.34 -17.09 -1.87
CA ARG A 89 13.15 -16.94 -3.09
C ARG A 89 14.52 -16.32 -2.77
N GLU A 90 14.56 -15.33 -1.88
CA GLU A 90 15.81 -14.71 -1.43
C GLU A 90 16.72 -15.67 -0.69
N ILE A 91 16.15 -16.41 0.27
CA ILE A 91 16.86 -17.43 1.04
C ILE A 91 17.48 -18.46 0.10
N ASN A 92 16.73 -18.92 -0.91
CA ASN A 92 17.23 -19.88 -1.89
C ASN A 92 18.36 -19.31 -2.75
N THR A 93 18.26 -18.06 -3.18
CA THR A 93 19.34 -17.37 -3.93
C THR A 93 20.59 -17.20 -3.08
N ASN A 94 20.45 -16.71 -1.84
CA ASN A 94 21.55 -16.55 -0.90
C ASN A 94 22.21 -17.89 -0.57
N GLN A 95 21.42 -18.95 -0.39
CA GLN A 95 21.95 -20.30 -0.13
C GLN A 95 22.79 -20.81 -1.31
N LYS A 96 22.35 -20.60 -2.55
CA LYS A 96 23.14 -20.96 -3.76
C LYS A 96 24.45 -20.17 -3.83
N GLN A 97 24.41 -18.87 -3.55
CA GLN A 97 25.61 -18.02 -3.50
C GLN A 97 26.59 -18.46 -2.41
N ILE A 98 26.08 -18.78 -1.22
CA ILE A 98 26.87 -19.31 -0.10
C ILE A 98 27.56 -20.62 -0.49
N THR A 99 26.84 -21.56 -1.09
CA THR A 99 27.42 -22.82 -1.56
C THR A 99 28.52 -22.57 -2.58
N SER A 100 28.25 -21.76 -3.61
CA SER A 100 29.25 -21.43 -4.64
C SER A 100 30.50 -20.75 -4.06
N LEU A 101 30.34 -19.80 -3.12
CA LEU A 101 31.47 -19.14 -2.47
C LEU A 101 32.26 -20.09 -1.56
N ARG A 102 31.60 -21.03 -0.89
CA ARG A 102 32.27 -22.06 -0.09
C ARG A 102 33.14 -22.96 -0.97
N ASP A 103 32.62 -23.38 -2.12
CA ASP A 103 33.37 -24.22 -3.06
C ASP A 103 34.57 -23.47 -3.65
N GLN A 104 34.39 -22.21 -4.04
CA GLN A 104 35.48 -21.34 -4.51
C GLN A 104 36.54 -21.12 -3.44
N LEU A 105 36.13 -20.82 -2.19
CA LEU A 105 37.05 -20.63 -1.08
C LEU A 105 37.81 -21.91 -0.73
N LYS A 106 37.17 -23.08 -0.86
CA LYS A 106 37.84 -24.37 -0.67
C LYS A 106 38.99 -24.52 -1.66
N TYR A 107 38.69 -24.36 -2.96
CA TYR A 107 39.70 -24.46 -4.02
C TYR A 107 40.84 -23.43 -3.86
N LEU A 108 40.50 -22.16 -3.61
CA LEU A 108 41.51 -21.10 -3.43
C LEU A 108 42.39 -21.34 -2.21
N LYS A 109 41.83 -21.83 -1.10
CA LYS A 109 42.61 -22.14 0.11
C LYS A 109 43.52 -23.34 -0.08
N GLU A 110 43.05 -24.38 -0.77
CA GLU A 110 43.86 -25.56 -1.10
C GLU A 110 45.04 -25.18 -2.02
N ASP A 111 44.79 -24.42 -3.09
CA ASP A 111 45.84 -23.95 -4.01
C ASP A 111 46.83 -23.00 -3.31
N TYR A 112 46.32 -22.04 -2.54
CA TYR A 112 47.16 -21.13 -1.75
C TYR A 112 48.02 -21.88 -0.73
N ALA A 113 47.47 -22.87 -0.02
CA ALA A 113 48.22 -23.70 0.92
C ALA A 113 49.33 -24.49 0.22
N ALA A 114 49.03 -25.12 -0.93
CA ALA A 114 50.03 -25.83 -1.72
C ALA A 114 51.16 -24.90 -2.19
N MET A 115 50.81 -23.68 -2.61
CA MET A 115 51.77 -22.64 -3.01
C MET A 115 52.65 -22.20 -1.83
N VAL A 116 52.08 -21.98 -0.65
CA VAL A 116 52.82 -21.61 0.57
C VAL A 116 53.77 -22.74 1.00
N VAL A 117 53.31 -23.99 1.01
CA VAL A 117 54.15 -25.15 1.36
C VAL A 117 55.32 -25.30 0.37
N LYS A 118 55.07 -25.18 -0.94
CA LYS A 118 56.13 -25.21 -1.96
C LYS A 118 57.13 -24.08 -1.75
N SER A 119 56.66 -22.86 -1.49
CA SER A 119 57.52 -21.70 -1.21
C SER A 119 58.32 -21.85 0.09
N TYR A 120 57.83 -22.59 1.08
CA TYR A 120 58.54 -22.85 2.32
C TYR A 120 59.64 -23.89 2.11
N LYS A 121 59.32 -25.02 1.46
CA LYS A 121 60.30 -26.10 1.18
C LYS A 121 61.46 -25.61 0.29
N SER A 122 61.17 -24.80 -0.72
CA SER A 122 62.20 -24.22 -1.60
C SER A 122 63.08 -23.16 -0.93
N LYS A 123 62.74 -22.71 0.29
CA LYS A 123 63.54 -21.75 1.05
C LYS A 123 64.81 -22.36 1.64
N SER A 124 64.87 -23.70 1.77
CA SER A 124 65.96 -24.44 2.40
C SER A 124 67.02 -24.98 1.42
N GLU A 125 66.70 -25.19 0.14
CA GLU A 125 67.61 -25.86 -0.81
C GLU A 125 68.50 -24.89 -1.61
N GLN A 126 68.09 -23.63 -1.81
CA GLN A 126 68.93 -22.54 -2.33
C GLN A 126 68.31 -21.21 -1.89
N SER A 127 69.01 -20.44 -1.06
CA SER A 127 68.57 -19.10 -0.65
C SER A 127 68.14 -18.27 -1.87
N ARG A 128 67.04 -17.52 -1.79
CA ARG A 128 66.59 -16.63 -2.90
C ARG A 128 67.71 -15.70 -3.38
N VAL A 129 68.64 -15.36 -2.48
CA VAL A 129 69.87 -14.63 -2.78
C VAL A 129 70.82 -15.47 -3.63
N MET A 130 71.04 -16.74 -3.28
CA MET A 130 71.84 -17.70 -4.07
C MET A 130 71.25 -17.93 -5.46
N PHE A 131 69.91 -17.99 -5.60
CA PHE A 131 69.24 -18.10 -6.91
C PHE A 131 69.43 -16.85 -7.79
N LEU A 132 69.50 -15.66 -7.18
CA LEU A 132 69.81 -14.43 -7.90
C LEU A 132 71.30 -14.35 -8.26
N LEU A 133 72.18 -14.76 -7.35
CA LEU A 133 73.65 -14.74 -7.51
C LEU A 133 74.18 -15.84 -8.44
N SER A 134 73.46 -16.96 -8.62
CA SER A 134 73.78 -18.02 -9.59
C SER A 134 73.38 -17.68 -11.04
N SER A 135 73.25 -16.39 -11.35
CA SER A 135 72.92 -15.93 -12.70
C SER A 135 74.20 -15.75 -13.52
N GLU A 136 74.19 -16.19 -14.77
CA GLU A 136 75.31 -16.09 -15.72
C GLU A 136 75.57 -14.64 -16.17
N ASN A 137 74.55 -13.77 -16.12
CA ASN A 137 74.65 -12.35 -16.50
C ASN A 137 73.57 -11.47 -15.85
N PHE A 138 73.76 -10.15 -15.90
CA PHE A 138 72.85 -9.14 -15.33
C PHE A 138 71.42 -9.23 -15.88
N LYS A 139 71.26 -9.47 -17.19
CA LYS A 139 69.93 -9.61 -17.83
C LYS A 139 69.16 -10.80 -17.27
N GLN A 140 69.83 -11.92 -17.03
CA GLN A 140 69.23 -13.11 -16.40
C GLN A 140 68.86 -12.84 -14.94
N ALA A 141 69.74 -12.18 -14.17
CA ALA A 141 69.47 -11.81 -12.79
C ALA A 141 68.25 -10.88 -12.66
N TYR A 142 68.14 -9.87 -13.55
CA TYR A 142 66.99 -8.95 -13.60
C TYR A 142 65.67 -9.68 -13.91
N LYS A 143 65.66 -10.61 -14.88
CA LYS A 143 64.47 -11.43 -15.17
C LYS A 143 64.09 -12.33 -14.00
N ARG A 144 65.06 -12.99 -13.34
CA ARG A 144 64.82 -13.80 -12.13
C ARG A 144 64.21 -12.97 -11.01
N LEU A 145 64.68 -11.73 -10.81
CA LEU A 145 64.10 -10.78 -9.86
C LEU A 145 62.66 -10.39 -10.22
N GLN A 146 62.37 -10.12 -11.50
CA GLN A 146 61.00 -9.84 -11.97
C GLN A 146 60.06 -11.02 -11.70
N TYR A 147 60.48 -12.26 -11.94
CA TYR A 147 59.66 -13.44 -11.64
C TYR A 147 59.40 -13.63 -10.15
N ILE A 148 60.40 -13.38 -9.29
CA ILE A 148 60.20 -13.42 -7.82
C ILE A 148 59.16 -12.38 -7.39
N ARG A 149 59.22 -11.17 -7.95
CA ARG A 149 58.23 -10.11 -7.67
C ARG A 149 56.83 -10.52 -8.13
N GLN A 150 56.69 -10.95 -9.39
CA GLN A 150 55.41 -11.40 -9.95
C GLN A 150 54.79 -12.54 -9.12
N TYR A 151 55.61 -13.49 -8.68
CA TYR A 151 55.15 -14.58 -7.83
C TYR A 151 54.69 -14.10 -6.44
N THR A 152 55.42 -13.17 -5.84
CA THR A 152 55.05 -12.57 -4.54
C THR A 152 53.78 -11.73 -4.65
N ASP A 153 53.62 -10.98 -5.74
CA ASP A 153 52.43 -10.19 -6.02
C ASP A 153 51.20 -11.08 -6.23
N TYR A 154 51.36 -12.18 -6.98
CA TYR A 154 50.30 -13.20 -7.15
C TYR A 154 49.91 -13.85 -5.82
N GLN A 155 50.89 -14.21 -4.96
CA GLN A 155 50.61 -14.71 -3.60
C GLN A 155 49.80 -13.72 -2.77
N LYS A 156 50.16 -12.44 -2.82
CA LYS A 156 49.43 -11.38 -2.13
C LYS A 156 48.00 -11.24 -2.67
N GLU A 157 47.83 -11.25 -4.00
CA GLU A 157 46.53 -11.16 -4.65
C GLU A 157 45.61 -12.34 -4.28
N GLN A 158 46.13 -13.57 -4.27
CA GLN A 158 45.39 -14.77 -3.85
C GLN A 158 44.93 -14.66 -2.38
N GLY A 159 45.81 -14.20 -1.48
CA GLY A 159 45.45 -13.98 -0.07
C GLY A 159 44.35 -12.92 0.09
N GLU A 160 44.43 -11.82 -0.64
CA GLU A 160 43.42 -10.77 -0.68
C GLU A 160 42.08 -11.23 -1.27
N GLU A 161 42.11 -12.07 -2.31
CA GLU A 161 40.90 -12.68 -2.88
C GLU A 161 40.20 -13.59 -1.87
N ILE A 162 40.96 -14.45 -1.17
CA ILE A 162 40.44 -15.31 -0.10
C ILE A 162 39.81 -14.45 1.01
N ARG A 163 40.46 -13.35 1.42
CA ARG A 163 39.93 -12.43 2.42
C ARG A 163 38.58 -11.85 1.98
N ARG A 164 38.53 -11.22 0.81
CA ARG A 164 37.29 -10.60 0.26
C ARG A 164 36.15 -11.60 0.14
N LYS A 165 36.41 -12.81 -0.37
CA LYS A 165 35.39 -13.85 -0.50
C LYS A 165 34.93 -14.37 0.87
N THR A 166 35.83 -14.44 1.85
CA THR A 166 35.48 -14.84 3.23
C THR A 166 34.59 -13.80 3.90
N GLU A 167 34.93 -12.52 3.77
CA GLU A 167 34.10 -11.40 4.26
C GLU A 167 32.71 -11.44 3.60
N LYS A 168 32.65 -11.64 2.28
CA LYS A 168 31.37 -11.74 1.58
C LYS A 168 30.54 -12.93 2.03
N LEU A 169 31.18 -14.08 2.26
CA LEU A 169 30.53 -15.27 2.79
C LEU A 169 29.97 -15.01 4.19
N GLN A 170 30.69 -14.29 5.05
CA GLN A 170 30.22 -13.92 6.39
C GLN A 170 28.98 -13.02 6.30
N GLU A 171 29.02 -11.98 5.47
CA GLU A 171 27.89 -11.07 5.22
C GLU A 171 26.63 -11.83 4.76
N LEU A 172 26.78 -12.77 3.80
CA LEU A 172 25.68 -13.58 3.28
C LEU A 172 25.12 -14.52 4.35
N ASN A 173 25.95 -15.14 5.19
CA ASN A 173 25.48 -15.98 6.29
C ASN A 173 24.69 -15.16 7.33
N THR A 174 25.17 -13.97 7.71
CA THR A 174 24.44 -13.08 8.62
C THR A 174 23.09 -12.66 8.03
N THR A 175 23.05 -12.33 6.74
CA THR A 175 21.82 -11.98 6.02
C THR A 175 20.84 -13.16 5.97
N LEU A 176 21.33 -14.37 5.69
CA LEU A 176 20.54 -15.59 5.63
C LEU A 176 19.87 -15.90 6.99
N VAL A 177 20.60 -15.76 8.09
CA VAL A 177 20.06 -15.96 9.45
C VAL A 177 18.93 -14.97 9.74
N ARG A 178 19.12 -13.69 9.37
CA ARG A 178 18.08 -12.66 9.52
C ARG A 178 16.82 -12.99 8.70
N GLN A 179 16.98 -13.31 7.42
CA GLN A 179 15.87 -13.64 6.53
C GLN A 179 15.06 -14.86 6.99
N LYS A 180 15.74 -15.90 7.51
CA LYS A 180 15.08 -17.07 8.10
C LYS A 180 14.23 -16.68 9.30
N LYS A 181 14.79 -15.90 10.24
CA LYS A 181 14.06 -15.41 11.41
C LYS A 181 12.84 -14.57 11.04
N ASP A 182 12.98 -13.67 10.07
CA ASP A 182 11.87 -12.83 9.59
C ASP A 182 10.78 -13.67 8.92
N LYS A 183 11.17 -14.67 8.12
CA LYS A 183 10.23 -15.62 7.51
C LYS A 183 9.47 -16.42 8.57
N ASP A 184 10.16 -16.96 9.57
CA ASP A 184 9.52 -17.76 10.63
C ASP A 184 8.48 -16.93 11.40
N LYS A 185 8.80 -15.66 11.69
CA LYS A 185 7.85 -14.71 12.28
C LYS A 185 6.60 -14.51 11.41
N LEU A 186 6.78 -14.27 10.10
CA LEU A 186 5.64 -14.09 9.18
C LEU A 186 4.78 -15.35 9.08
N VAL A 187 5.38 -16.53 9.09
CA VAL A 187 4.66 -17.81 9.06
C VAL A 187 3.80 -17.98 10.31
N GLU A 188 4.33 -17.67 11.48
CA GLU A 188 3.58 -17.77 12.74
C GLU A 188 2.43 -16.75 12.80
N GLU A 189 2.68 -15.50 12.41
CA GLU A 189 1.62 -14.49 12.33
C GLU A 189 0.50 -14.89 11.34
N ASN A 190 0.87 -15.50 10.21
CA ASN A 190 -0.08 -16.00 9.22
C ASN A 190 -0.91 -17.16 9.75
N ARG A 191 -0.28 -18.08 10.50
CA ARG A 191 -0.97 -19.19 11.19
C ARG A 191 -2.03 -18.67 12.15
N LEU A 192 -1.68 -17.69 12.98
CA LEU A 192 -2.61 -17.05 13.91
C LEU A 192 -3.74 -16.30 13.18
N ALA A 193 -3.41 -15.60 12.09
CA ALA A 193 -4.41 -14.94 11.26
C ALA A 193 -5.39 -15.95 10.63
N LYS A 194 -4.90 -17.11 10.18
CA LYS A 194 -5.73 -18.17 9.61
C LYS A 194 -6.68 -18.79 10.65
N GLN A 195 -6.19 -19.10 11.85
CA GLN A 195 -7.04 -19.60 12.94
C GLN A 195 -8.16 -18.62 13.29
N ARG A 196 -7.84 -17.33 13.38
CA ARG A 196 -8.86 -16.30 13.59
C ARG A 196 -9.84 -16.25 12.42
N LEU A 197 -9.36 -16.29 11.18
CA LEU A 197 -10.21 -16.29 9.98
C LEU A 197 -11.22 -17.43 10.01
N GLU A 198 -10.78 -18.64 10.37
CA GLU A 198 -11.67 -19.81 10.50
C GLU A 198 -12.77 -19.57 11.54
N ALA A 199 -12.45 -18.93 12.68
CA ALA A 199 -13.45 -18.56 13.68
C ALA A 199 -14.46 -17.53 13.15
N ASP A 200 -13.99 -16.47 12.48
CA ASP A 200 -14.86 -15.44 11.89
C ASP A 200 -15.76 -16.01 10.78
N VAL A 201 -15.24 -16.93 9.96
CA VAL A 201 -16.02 -17.61 8.90
C VAL A 201 -17.10 -18.49 9.51
N LYS A 202 -16.80 -19.25 10.56
CA LYS A 202 -17.81 -20.07 11.26
C LYS A 202 -18.92 -19.22 11.87
N GLU A 203 -18.57 -18.10 12.50
CA GLU A 203 -19.56 -17.15 13.03
C GLU A 203 -20.41 -16.54 11.90
N HIS A 204 -19.78 -16.20 10.78
CA HIS A 204 -20.44 -15.66 9.60
C HIS A 204 -21.44 -16.64 9.01
N GLU A 205 -21.06 -17.90 8.83
CA GLU A 205 -21.94 -18.96 8.32
C GLU A 205 -23.16 -19.17 9.23
N LYS A 206 -22.96 -19.16 10.54
CA LYS A 206 -24.04 -19.27 11.53
C LYS A 206 -25.04 -18.12 11.41
N LEU A 207 -24.57 -16.88 11.33
CA LEU A 207 -25.45 -15.70 11.20
C LEU A 207 -26.12 -15.65 9.83
N MET A 208 -25.41 -16.02 8.77
CA MET A 208 -25.95 -16.09 7.41
C MET A 208 -27.07 -17.13 7.29
N ALA A 209 -27.00 -18.24 8.03
CA ALA A 209 -28.11 -19.21 8.07
C ALA A 209 -29.41 -18.57 8.60
N SER A 210 -29.31 -17.71 9.61
CA SER A 210 -30.45 -16.94 10.13
C SER A 210 -30.94 -15.89 9.14
N VAL A 211 -30.03 -15.21 8.44
CA VAL A 211 -30.38 -14.21 7.42
C VAL A 211 -31.09 -14.85 6.23
N ARG A 212 -30.60 -16.01 5.75
CA ARG A 212 -31.20 -16.76 4.63
C ARG A 212 -32.66 -17.15 4.88
N LYS A 213 -33.05 -17.43 6.13
CA LYS A 213 -34.46 -17.75 6.46
C LYS A 213 -35.41 -16.59 6.18
N ASN A 214 -34.93 -15.34 6.29
CA ASN A 214 -35.71 -14.12 6.09
C ASN A 214 -35.23 -13.32 4.87
N MET A 215 -34.63 -14.00 3.88
CA MET A 215 -33.94 -13.38 2.76
C MET A 215 -34.82 -12.43 1.95
N SER A 216 -36.08 -12.79 1.69
CA SER A 216 -37.02 -11.97 0.92
C SER A 216 -37.26 -10.61 1.59
N THR A 217 -37.47 -10.60 2.91
CA THR A 217 -37.66 -9.38 3.71
C THR A 217 -36.42 -8.48 3.65
N TYR A 218 -35.24 -9.08 3.80
CA TYR A 218 -33.98 -8.32 3.77
C TYR A 218 -33.63 -7.81 2.37
N ALA A 219 -33.88 -8.59 1.32
CA ALA A 219 -33.74 -8.15 -0.07
C ALA A 219 -34.65 -6.95 -0.37
N SER A 220 -35.90 -6.98 0.12
CA SER A 220 -36.83 -5.84 0.01
C SER A 220 -36.30 -4.60 0.75
N GLN A 221 -35.82 -4.75 1.99
CA GLN A 221 -35.23 -3.65 2.78
C GLN A 221 -34.01 -3.04 2.08
N ILE A 222 -33.12 -3.86 1.52
CA ILE A 222 -31.94 -3.38 0.76
C ILE A 222 -32.41 -2.58 -0.46
N LYS A 223 -33.39 -3.09 -1.21
CA LYS A 223 -33.95 -2.42 -2.38
C LYS A 223 -34.56 -1.06 -2.02
N THR A 224 -35.33 -0.97 -0.93
CA THR A 224 -35.89 0.30 -0.44
C THR A 224 -34.80 1.29 -0.04
N LYS A 225 -33.78 0.84 0.71
CA LYS A 225 -32.63 1.70 1.09
C LYS A 225 -31.85 2.19 -0.14
N GLN A 226 -31.72 1.37 -1.18
CA GLN A 226 -31.08 1.78 -2.42
C GLN A 226 -31.90 2.83 -3.16
N GLN A 227 -33.22 2.63 -3.29
CA GLN A 227 -34.13 3.60 -3.91
C GLN A 227 -34.10 4.95 -3.19
N GLU A 228 -34.03 4.93 -1.86
CA GLU A 228 -33.91 6.15 -1.05
C GLU A 228 -32.57 6.87 -1.32
N ALA A 229 -31.46 6.13 -1.36
CA ALA A 229 -30.15 6.68 -1.69
C ALA A 229 -30.13 7.31 -3.10
N ASP A 230 -30.72 6.62 -4.09
CA ASP A 230 -30.81 7.10 -5.47
C ASP A 230 -31.69 8.37 -5.58
N ARG A 231 -32.77 8.44 -4.81
CA ARG A 231 -33.64 9.63 -4.73
C ARG A 231 -32.86 10.84 -4.20
N ILE A 232 -32.14 10.64 -3.11
CA ILE A 232 -31.28 11.66 -2.50
C ILE A 232 -30.18 12.12 -3.46
N ASP A 233 -29.54 11.19 -4.19
CA ASP A 233 -28.53 11.53 -5.19
C ASP A 233 -29.10 12.41 -6.30
N ARG A 234 -30.30 12.10 -6.82
CA ARG A 234 -30.98 12.92 -7.84
C ARG A 234 -31.33 14.31 -7.33
N GLU A 235 -31.75 14.44 -6.06
CA GLU A 235 -32.04 15.74 -5.46
C GLU A 235 -30.77 16.59 -5.33
N ILE A 236 -29.66 15.99 -4.91
CA ILE A 236 -28.35 16.65 -4.85
C ILE A 236 -27.87 17.09 -6.23
N GLU A 237 -27.98 16.23 -7.25
CA GLU A 237 -27.66 16.60 -8.63
C GLU A 237 -28.51 17.77 -9.13
N LYS A 238 -29.80 17.79 -8.79
CA LYS A 238 -30.70 18.90 -9.13
C LYS A 238 -30.23 20.20 -8.47
N LEU A 239 -29.96 20.19 -7.17
CA LEU A 239 -29.47 21.35 -6.41
C LEU A 239 -28.13 21.89 -6.95
N ILE A 240 -27.21 20.97 -7.28
CA ILE A 240 -25.93 21.33 -7.89
C ILE A 240 -26.14 21.99 -9.26
N ARG A 241 -27.01 21.42 -10.10
CA ARG A 241 -27.32 21.96 -11.43
C ARG A 241 -27.94 23.36 -11.35
N GLU A 242 -28.88 23.55 -10.42
CA GLU A 242 -29.50 24.86 -10.15
C GLU A 242 -28.47 25.88 -9.66
N ALA A 243 -27.53 25.47 -8.80
CA ALA A 243 -26.45 26.34 -8.34
C ALA A 243 -25.47 26.72 -9.47
N ILE A 244 -25.14 25.79 -10.37
CA ILE A 244 -24.33 26.06 -11.56
C ILE A 244 -25.05 27.05 -12.49
N ALA A 245 -26.33 26.81 -12.78
CA ALA A 245 -27.13 27.69 -13.63
C ALA A 245 -27.25 29.11 -13.04
N ALA A 246 -27.50 29.23 -11.73
CA ALA A 246 -27.54 30.51 -11.04
C ALA A 246 -26.19 31.25 -11.08
N SER A 247 -25.07 30.53 -10.96
CA SER A 247 -23.72 31.10 -11.10
C SER A 247 -23.46 31.60 -12.52
N ASN A 248 -23.79 30.81 -13.55
CA ASN A 248 -23.60 31.20 -14.94
C ASN A 248 -24.50 32.37 -15.36
N LYS A 249 -25.75 32.40 -14.89
CA LYS A 249 -26.68 33.52 -15.10
C LYS A 249 -26.16 34.82 -14.48
N LYS A 250 -25.65 34.77 -13.24
CA LYS A 250 -25.03 35.93 -12.59
C LYS A 250 -23.79 36.45 -13.34
N ALA A 251 -23.07 35.56 -14.02
CA ALA A 251 -21.88 35.90 -14.79
C ALA A 251 -22.18 36.24 -16.27
N GLY A 252 -23.45 36.32 -16.68
CA GLY A 252 -23.84 36.65 -18.06
C GLY A 252 -23.47 35.59 -19.11
N LYS A 253 -23.21 34.34 -18.70
CA LYS A 253 -22.87 33.23 -19.61
C LYS A 253 -24.11 32.38 -19.91
N SER A 254 -24.27 31.99 -21.18
CA SER A 254 -25.37 31.12 -21.62
C SER A 254 -25.25 29.70 -21.04
N GLU A 255 -26.39 29.12 -20.63
CA GLU A 255 -26.51 27.75 -20.10
C GLU A 255 -25.97 26.67 -21.06
N THR A 256 -25.94 26.94 -22.38
CA THR A 256 -25.62 25.96 -23.42
C THR A 256 -24.12 25.66 -23.60
N THR A 257 -23.21 26.46 -23.01
CA THR A 257 -21.76 26.36 -23.33
C THR A 257 -20.86 25.95 -22.15
N SER A 258 -21.31 26.02 -20.90
CA SER A 258 -20.47 25.73 -19.72
C SER A 258 -20.95 24.52 -18.91
N LYS A 259 -20.11 23.48 -18.82
CA LYS A 259 -20.36 22.27 -18.01
C LYS A 259 -20.07 22.45 -16.51
N GLY A 260 -19.65 23.64 -16.09
CA GLY A 260 -19.23 23.96 -14.72
C GLY A 260 -19.63 25.38 -14.30
N PHE A 261 -19.16 25.80 -13.12
CA PHE A 261 -19.47 27.11 -12.55
C PHE A 261 -18.77 28.25 -13.31
N ALA A 262 -19.35 29.45 -13.29
CA ALA A 262 -18.64 30.64 -13.73
C ALA A 262 -17.63 31.06 -12.64
N LEU A 263 -16.40 30.55 -12.77
CA LEU A 263 -15.36 30.76 -11.76
C LEU A 263 -14.70 32.13 -11.86
N THR A 264 -14.51 32.77 -10.69
CA THR A 264 -13.60 33.91 -10.51
C THR A 264 -12.14 33.45 -10.61
N PRO A 265 -11.16 34.35 -10.82
CA PRO A 265 -9.74 33.99 -10.81
C PRO A 265 -9.32 33.23 -9.54
N GLU A 266 -9.84 33.63 -8.38
CA GLU A 266 -9.58 33.00 -7.08
C GLU A 266 -10.16 31.59 -7.04
N ALA A 267 -11.38 31.39 -7.55
CA ALA A 267 -12.02 30.09 -7.60
C ALA A 267 -11.34 29.12 -8.58
N LYS A 268 -10.78 29.64 -9.69
CA LYS A 268 -9.92 28.85 -10.61
C LYS A 268 -8.61 28.45 -9.95
N ALA A 269 -7.99 29.35 -9.18
CA ALA A 269 -6.79 29.02 -8.43
C ALA A 269 -7.08 27.95 -7.36
N LEU A 270 -8.24 28.01 -6.72
CA LEU A 270 -8.69 27.00 -5.76
C LEU A 270 -8.92 25.63 -6.43
N GLU A 271 -9.56 25.61 -7.60
CA GLU A 271 -9.74 24.40 -8.42
C GLU A 271 -8.41 23.74 -8.75
N ALA A 272 -7.44 24.50 -9.28
CA ALA A 272 -6.12 23.98 -9.62
C ALA A 272 -5.39 23.38 -8.39
N ARG A 273 -5.55 24.02 -7.22
CA ARG A 273 -5.01 23.49 -5.96
C ARG A 273 -5.74 22.21 -5.53
N PHE A 274 -7.06 22.12 -5.71
CA PHE A 274 -7.82 20.91 -5.40
C PHE A 274 -7.37 19.74 -6.30
N GLU A 275 -7.25 19.96 -7.61
CA GLU A 275 -6.78 18.94 -8.57
C GLU A 275 -5.36 18.45 -8.27
N THR A 276 -4.45 19.36 -7.91
CA THR A 276 -3.06 19.02 -7.57
C THR A 276 -2.96 18.15 -6.30
N ASN A 277 -3.96 18.22 -5.41
CA ASN A 277 -4.04 17.42 -4.20
C ASN A 277 -4.80 16.09 -4.37
N LYS A 278 -5.07 15.67 -5.61
CA LYS A 278 -5.64 14.35 -5.89
C LYS A 278 -4.76 13.24 -5.29
N GLY A 279 -5.36 12.39 -4.47
CA GLY A 279 -4.70 11.30 -3.74
C GLY A 279 -4.01 11.74 -2.44
N LYS A 280 -4.15 13.03 -2.06
CA LYS A 280 -3.54 13.62 -0.86
C LYS A 280 -4.55 14.35 0.02
N LEU A 281 -5.85 14.29 -0.32
CA LEU A 281 -6.87 14.94 0.51
C LEU A 281 -6.97 14.24 1.88
N PRO A 282 -7.11 14.99 2.97
CA PRO A 282 -7.36 14.41 4.28
C PRO A 282 -8.69 13.64 4.29
N TRP A 283 -8.81 12.68 5.20
CA TRP A 283 -10.06 11.99 5.44
C TRP A 283 -11.11 12.96 6.01
N PRO A 284 -12.39 12.81 5.62
CA PRO A 284 -13.46 13.65 6.15
C PRO A 284 -13.83 13.32 7.60
N VAL A 285 -13.25 12.26 8.18
CA VAL A 285 -13.36 11.88 9.59
C VAL A 285 -11.98 11.48 10.12
N ARG A 286 -11.75 11.63 11.43
CA ARG A 286 -10.45 11.30 12.05
C ARG A 286 -10.16 9.80 12.05
N THR A 287 -11.19 8.98 12.23
CA THR A 287 -11.13 7.52 12.35
C THR A 287 -12.27 6.94 11.53
N GLY A 288 -12.00 5.95 10.68
CA GLY A 288 -13.08 5.27 9.97
C GLY A 288 -12.62 4.25 8.94
N VAL A 289 -13.55 3.41 8.49
CA VAL A 289 -13.33 2.34 7.51
C VAL A 289 -14.35 2.43 6.39
N ILE A 290 -13.93 2.17 5.14
CA ILE A 290 -14.83 2.25 3.98
C ILE A 290 -15.64 0.96 3.90
N LYS A 291 -16.93 1.03 4.28
CA LYS A 291 -17.85 -0.11 4.24
C LYS A 291 -18.45 -0.33 2.85
N VAL A 292 -18.73 0.76 2.13
CA VAL A 292 -19.27 0.72 0.75
C VAL A 292 -18.41 1.59 -0.14
N ARG A 293 -17.97 1.02 -1.28
CA ARG A 293 -17.11 1.71 -2.26
C ARG A 293 -17.94 2.37 -3.36
N TYR A 294 -17.32 3.28 -4.10
CA TYR A 294 -17.91 3.87 -5.30
C TYR A 294 -18.16 2.82 -6.39
N GLY A 295 -19.27 2.98 -7.10
CA GLY A 295 -19.68 2.16 -8.24
C GLY A 295 -20.62 1.01 -7.89
N LYS A 296 -20.81 0.13 -8.88
CA LYS A 296 -21.67 -1.05 -8.79
C LYS A 296 -20.97 -2.17 -8.02
N GLN A 297 -21.62 -2.67 -6.99
CA GLN A 297 -21.19 -3.83 -6.23
C GLN A 297 -22.37 -4.69 -5.84
N ARG A 298 -22.14 -5.99 -5.65
CA ARG A 298 -23.18 -6.88 -5.11
C ARG A 298 -23.30 -6.67 -3.62
N SER A 299 -24.51 -6.78 -3.08
CA SER A 299 -24.69 -6.79 -1.63
C SER A 299 -23.91 -7.96 -1.01
N SER A 300 -23.24 -7.73 0.11
CA SER A 300 -22.56 -8.78 0.87
C SER A 300 -23.52 -9.81 1.46
N ILE A 301 -24.80 -9.47 1.51
CA ILE A 301 -25.87 -10.33 2.04
C ILE A 301 -26.56 -11.09 0.91
N ASP A 302 -26.90 -10.38 -0.16
CA ASP A 302 -27.58 -10.93 -1.33
C ASP A 302 -26.81 -10.65 -2.63
N ASN A 303 -26.20 -11.69 -3.18
CA ASN A 303 -25.46 -11.61 -4.43
C ASN A 303 -26.32 -11.31 -5.66
N THR A 304 -27.65 -11.36 -5.56
CA THR A 304 -28.59 -11.00 -6.63
C THR A 304 -28.91 -9.51 -6.66
N VAL A 305 -28.70 -8.80 -5.55
CA VAL A 305 -28.99 -7.36 -5.44
C VAL A 305 -27.73 -6.55 -5.76
N GLU A 306 -27.81 -5.73 -6.81
CA GLU A 306 -26.79 -4.75 -7.16
C GLU A 306 -27.01 -3.43 -6.40
N ILE A 307 -25.98 -3.00 -5.68
CA ILE A 307 -25.89 -1.70 -5.02
C ILE A 307 -25.04 -0.80 -5.91
N ASN A 308 -25.62 0.30 -6.38
CA ASN A 308 -24.87 1.34 -7.08
C ASN A 308 -24.61 2.49 -6.10
N SER A 309 -23.34 2.78 -5.81
CA SER A 309 -22.98 3.89 -4.92
C SER A 309 -22.30 5.02 -5.67
N SER A 310 -22.85 6.23 -5.57
CA SER A 310 -22.30 7.45 -6.15
C SER A 310 -21.14 8.05 -5.34
N GLY A 311 -20.66 7.38 -4.30
CA GLY A 311 -19.54 7.82 -3.46
C GLY A 311 -19.03 6.70 -2.57
N ILE A 312 -18.44 7.05 -1.42
CA ILE A 312 -18.03 6.09 -0.39
C ILE A 312 -18.86 6.26 0.88
N ARG A 313 -19.13 5.15 1.58
CA ARG A 313 -19.71 5.16 2.93
C ARG A 313 -18.63 4.76 3.94
N ILE A 314 -18.32 5.67 4.85
CA ILE A 314 -17.27 5.53 5.84
C ILE A 314 -17.93 5.26 7.20
N ALA A 315 -17.69 4.08 7.78
CA ALA A 315 -18.07 3.77 9.14
C ALA A 315 -17.08 4.41 10.12
N THR A 316 -17.59 5.12 11.13
CA THR A 316 -16.78 5.88 12.09
C THR A 316 -17.35 5.77 13.51
N ASP A 317 -16.71 6.42 14.47
CA ASP A 317 -17.15 6.45 15.86
C ASP A 317 -18.43 7.28 16.03
N LYS A 318 -19.15 7.03 17.13
CA LYS A 318 -20.35 7.79 17.50
C LYS A 318 -20.02 9.27 17.67
N ASN A 319 -20.87 10.14 17.12
CA ASN A 319 -20.68 11.60 17.14
C ASN A 319 -19.31 12.06 16.62
N ALA A 320 -18.67 11.26 15.75
CA ALA A 320 -17.41 11.65 15.14
C ALA A 320 -17.59 12.97 14.39
N LYS A 321 -16.64 13.88 14.60
CA LYS A 321 -16.60 15.17 13.91
C LYS A 321 -16.28 14.95 12.44
N VAL A 322 -17.14 15.48 11.58
CA VAL A 322 -16.96 15.50 10.13
C VAL A 322 -16.20 16.76 9.77
N ARG A 323 -15.20 16.63 8.91
CA ARG A 323 -14.27 17.69 8.52
C ARG A 323 -14.32 17.96 7.03
N ALA A 324 -14.14 19.23 6.68
CA ALA A 324 -13.96 19.62 5.29
C ALA A 324 -12.64 19.08 4.75
N VAL A 325 -12.68 18.35 3.63
CA VAL A 325 -11.47 17.77 3.02
C VAL A 325 -10.59 18.82 2.36
N PHE A 326 -11.13 20.00 2.05
CA PHE A 326 -10.38 21.08 1.42
C PHE A 326 -11.03 22.45 1.68
N ASN A 327 -10.26 23.52 1.45
CA ASN A 327 -10.78 24.89 1.50
C ASN A 327 -11.88 25.10 0.46
N GLY A 328 -12.99 25.73 0.81
CA GLY A 328 -14.11 25.95 -0.11
C GLY A 328 -15.20 26.85 0.44
N ASP A 329 -16.27 27.00 -0.33
CA ASP A 329 -17.45 27.78 0.03
C ASP A 329 -18.66 26.85 0.20
N VAL A 330 -19.43 27.01 1.27
CA VAL A 330 -20.60 26.17 1.54
C VAL A 330 -21.74 26.55 0.59
N LEU A 331 -22.03 25.67 -0.37
CA LEU A 331 -23.04 25.87 -1.40
C LEU A 331 -24.46 25.79 -0.81
N ALA A 332 -24.68 24.76 0.01
CA ALA A 332 -25.96 24.48 0.62
C ALA A 332 -25.77 23.58 1.85
N VAL A 333 -26.59 23.85 2.85
CA VAL A 333 -26.85 22.95 3.98
C VAL A 333 -28.33 22.66 3.92
N GLN A 334 -28.68 21.39 3.71
CA GLN A 334 -30.07 21.02 3.53
C GLN A 334 -30.38 19.81 4.39
N GLY A 335 -31.38 19.97 5.25
CA GLY A 335 -32.07 18.88 5.93
C GLY A 335 -33.33 18.55 5.15
N THR A 336 -33.62 17.27 4.96
CA THR A 336 -34.95 16.86 4.50
C THR A 336 -35.91 16.89 5.69
N LYS A 337 -37.22 17.09 5.47
CA LYS A 337 -38.23 17.10 6.56
C LYS A 337 -38.28 15.76 7.34
N THR A 338 -37.74 14.69 6.77
CA THR A 338 -37.82 13.32 7.29
C THR A 338 -36.48 12.57 7.27
N GLY A 339 -35.37 13.25 6.98
CA GLY A 339 -34.07 12.61 6.84
C GLY A 339 -32.91 13.49 7.28
N ASN A 340 -31.73 12.90 7.30
CA ASN A 340 -30.56 13.49 7.93
C ASN A 340 -29.94 14.59 7.06
N PRO A 341 -29.47 15.70 7.65
CA PRO A 341 -28.87 16.79 6.91
C PRO A 341 -27.63 16.39 6.12
N TRP A 342 -27.41 17.11 5.03
CA TRP A 342 -26.20 17.08 4.22
C TRP A 342 -25.63 18.47 3.95
N VAL A 343 -24.31 18.51 3.74
CA VAL A 343 -23.54 19.72 3.45
C VAL A 343 -22.87 19.57 2.09
N LEU A 344 -22.97 20.60 1.26
CA LEU A 344 -22.29 20.71 -0.03
C LEU A 344 -21.26 21.82 0.05
N ILE A 345 -19.99 21.50 -0.24
CA ILE A 345 -18.89 22.46 -0.23
C ILE A 345 -18.30 22.53 -1.64
N GLN A 346 -18.21 23.75 -2.17
CA GLN A 346 -17.67 24.04 -3.49
C GLN A 346 -16.17 24.35 -3.41
N HIS A 347 -15.40 23.72 -4.31
CA HIS A 347 -13.95 23.89 -4.48
C HIS A 347 -13.65 24.21 -5.96
N GLY A 348 -14.21 25.31 -6.48
CA GLY A 348 -14.18 25.61 -7.92
C GLY A 348 -15.27 24.83 -8.67
N ASN A 349 -14.89 24.01 -9.66
CA ASN A 349 -15.84 23.09 -10.36
C ASN A 349 -16.10 21.77 -9.60
N TYR A 350 -15.35 21.53 -8.53
CA TYR A 350 -15.55 20.38 -7.67
C TYR A 350 -16.53 20.69 -6.54
N ILE A 351 -17.35 19.72 -6.19
CA ILE A 351 -18.23 19.79 -5.03
C ILE A 351 -18.02 18.55 -4.18
N THR A 352 -17.74 18.75 -2.89
CA THR A 352 -17.73 17.66 -1.92
C THR A 352 -19.05 17.62 -1.18
N VAL A 353 -19.61 16.43 -1.03
CA VAL A 353 -20.93 16.22 -0.42
C VAL A 353 -20.77 15.33 0.80
N TYR A 354 -21.25 15.79 1.94
CA TYR A 354 -21.22 15.10 3.23
C TYR A 354 -22.66 14.86 3.67
N LYS A 355 -23.10 13.60 3.70
CA LYS A 355 -24.47 13.25 4.09
C LYS A 355 -24.51 12.40 5.34
N ASN A 356 -25.74 12.24 5.86
CA ASN A 356 -26.01 11.48 7.07
C ASN A 356 -25.34 12.12 8.30
N LEU A 357 -25.49 13.45 8.42
CA LEU A 357 -25.00 14.21 9.56
C LEU A 357 -26.09 14.28 10.63
N SER A 358 -25.71 14.24 11.92
CA SER A 358 -26.63 14.49 13.04
C SER A 358 -26.73 15.98 13.35
N LYS A 359 -25.59 16.68 13.29
CA LYS A 359 -25.49 18.12 13.51
C LYS A 359 -24.64 18.76 12.42
N VAL A 360 -24.96 19.99 12.07
CA VAL A 360 -24.19 20.81 11.13
C VAL A 360 -23.77 22.09 11.83
N TYR A 361 -22.50 22.49 11.65
CA TYR A 361 -21.92 23.68 12.28
C TYR A 361 -21.76 24.88 11.35
N VAL A 362 -21.93 24.65 10.05
CA VAL A 362 -21.75 25.65 9.00
C VAL A 362 -23.09 26.04 8.40
N VAL A 363 -23.16 27.24 7.85
CA VAL A 363 -24.33 27.72 7.11
C VAL A 363 -23.97 27.99 5.65
N LYS A 364 -25.00 28.13 4.80
CA LYS A 364 -24.82 28.44 3.38
C LYS A 364 -24.10 29.78 3.22
N GLY A 365 -23.04 29.80 2.42
CA GLY A 365 -22.21 30.97 2.16
C GLY A 365 -20.94 31.06 3.01
N ASP A 366 -20.79 30.22 4.03
CA ASP A 366 -19.58 30.20 4.86
C ASP A 366 -18.36 29.76 4.06
N LYS A 367 -17.22 30.40 4.34
CA LYS A 367 -15.91 29.94 3.87
C LYS A 367 -15.37 28.92 4.87
N VAL A 368 -15.03 27.74 4.37
CA VAL A 368 -14.48 26.66 5.18
C VAL A 368 -13.03 26.40 4.83
N THR A 369 -12.24 26.08 5.85
CA THR A 369 -10.84 25.70 5.69
C THR A 369 -10.65 24.18 5.75
N THR A 370 -9.57 23.67 5.15
CA THR A 370 -9.19 22.26 5.23
C THR A 370 -9.11 21.80 6.70
N ASN A 371 -9.67 20.63 7.00
CA ASN A 371 -9.80 20.05 8.34
C ASN A 371 -10.70 20.79 9.33
N GLN A 372 -11.42 21.84 8.90
CA GLN A 372 -12.43 22.47 9.76
C GLN A 372 -13.58 21.50 10.03
N ASP A 373 -14.01 21.42 11.29
CA ASP A 373 -15.17 20.62 11.68
C ASP A 373 -16.45 21.29 11.12
N ILE A 374 -17.21 20.55 10.29
CA ILE A 374 -18.43 21.00 9.62
C ILE A 374 -19.70 20.38 10.22
N GLY A 375 -19.57 19.32 11.01
CA GLY A 375 -20.70 18.64 11.64
C GLY A 375 -20.33 17.39 12.42
N GLU A 376 -21.35 16.61 12.79
CA GLU A 376 -21.23 15.31 13.46
C GLU A 376 -21.91 14.23 12.61
N VAL A 377 -21.37 13.00 12.62
CA VAL A 377 -22.01 11.85 11.95
C VAL A 377 -23.28 11.43 12.69
N PHE A 378 -24.31 11.05 11.94
CA PHE A 378 -25.54 10.46 12.48
C PHE A 378 -25.34 8.99 12.85
N THR A 379 -25.84 8.63 14.02
CA THR A 379 -25.93 7.24 14.49
C THR A 379 -27.36 6.76 14.29
N ASP A 380 -27.54 5.74 13.44
CA ASP A 380 -28.86 5.13 13.22
C ASP A 380 -29.30 4.35 14.47
N PRO A 381 -30.40 4.76 15.15
CA PRO A 381 -30.87 4.08 16.35
C PRO A 381 -31.36 2.65 16.10
N SER A 382 -31.74 2.32 14.85
CA SER A 382 -32.32 1.02 14.50
C SER A 382 -31.29 -0.09 14.33
N ASN A 383 -30.03 0.26 14.04
CA ASN A 383 -28.98 -0.72 13.82
C ASN A 383 -27.60 -0.32 14.40
N GLY A 384 -27.50 0.84 15.06
CA GLY A 384 -26.29 1.36 15.69
C GLY A 384 -25.23 1.87 14.71
N GLU A 385 -25.52 1.95 13.41
CA GLU A 385 -24.51 2.32 12.42
C GLU A 385 -24.22 3.82 12.40
N CYS A 386 -22.94 4.16 12.40
CA CYS A 386 -22.45 5.53 12.25
C CYS A 386 -21.75 5.66 10.89
N LEU A 387 -22.50 5.98 9.83
CA LEU A 387 -21.99 6.04 8.46
C LEU A 387 -21.94 7.47 7.94
N LEU A 388 -20.76 7.98 7.58
CA LEU A 388 -20.64 9.18 6.76
C LEU A 388 -20.71 8.82 5.28
N TRP A 389 -21.62 9.43 4.54
CA TRP A 389 -21.68 9.26 3.08
C TRP A 389 -20.92 10.43 2.45
N PHE A 390 -19.79 10.13 1.81
CA PHE A 390 -18.88 11.12 1.25
C PHE A 390 -18.79 10.97 -0.26
N HIS A 391 -19.21 11.99 -1.01
CA HIS A 391 -19.22 11.99 -2.46
C HIS A 391 -18.40 13.16 -2.99
N ILE A 392 -17.81 12.99 -4.19
CA ILE A 392 -17.16 14.07 -4.94
C ILE A 392 -17.87 14.20 -6.28
N TYR A 393 -18.24 15.42 -6.66
CA TYR A 393 -18.92 15.73 -7.91
C TYR A 393 -18.08 16.68 -8.75
N LYS A 394 -17.99 16.41 -10.05
CA LYS A 394 -17.29 17.25 -11.04
C LYS A 394 -18.08 17.28 -12.35
N ASP A 395 -18.26 18.45 -12.95
CA ASP A 395 -18.75 18.65 -14.33
C ASP A 395 -19.99 17.79 -14.70
N SER A 396 -20.96 17.72 -13.79
CA SER A 396 -22.19 16.92 -13.92
C SER A 396 -22.13 15.42 -13.59
N LYS A 397 -21.03 14.91 -13.00
CA LYS A 397 -20.91 13.49 -12.61
C LYS A 397 -20.23 13.28 -11.27
N PHE A 398 -20.68 12.27 -10.54
CA PHE A 398 -19.96 11.76 -9.38
C PHE A 398 -18.63 11.11 -9.77
N GLN A 399 -17.63 11.23 -8.90
CA GLN A 399 -16.28 10.71 -9.04
C GLN A 399 -15.98 9.76 -7.89
N ASP A 400 -15.10 8.78 -8.09
CA ASP A 400 -14.64 7.88 -7.01
C ASP A 400 -13.82 8.66 -5.96
N PRO A 401 -14.34 8.89 -4.75
CA PRO A 401 -13.63 9.62 -3.70
C PRO A 401 -12.37 8.90 -3.21
N SER A 402 -12.29 7.58 -3.37
CA SER A 402 -11.14 6.77 -2.94
C SER A 402 -9.85 7.10 -3.70
N ALA A 403 -9.97 7.69 -4.90
CA ALA A 403 -8.84 8.17 -5.69
C ALA A 403 -8.33 9.55 -5.24
N TRP A 404 -9.06 10.23 -4.34
CA TRP A 404 -8.76 11.59 -3.89
C TRP A 404 -8.19 11.64 -2.47
N ILE A 405 -8.69 10.79 -1.59
CA ILE A 405 -8.29 10.73 -0.18
C ILE A 405 -6.95 10.03 -0.03
N VAL A 406 -6.12 10.48 0.93
CA VAL A 406 -4.85 9.86 1.29
C VAL A 406 -5.07 8.45 1.85
N ARG A 407 -4.32 7.46 1.37
CA ARG A 407 -4.41 6.06 1.84
C ARG A 407 -3.51 5.77 3.02
#